data_AF-A0A257AEZ8-F1
#
_entry.id   AF-A0A257AEZ8-F1
#
_cell.length_a   1.000
_cell.length_b   1.000
_cell.length_c   1.000
_cell.angle_alpha   90.00
_cell.angle_beta   90.00
_cell.angle_gamma   90.00
#
_symmetry.space_group_name_H-M   'P 1'
#
loop_
_entity.id
_entity.type
_entity.pdbx_description
1 polymer ?
#
loop_
_entity_poly.entity_id
_entity_poly.type
_entity_poly.pdbx_seq_one_letter_code
_entity_poly.pdbx_strand_id
1 'polypeptide(L)'
;ATKATPYSIQFKTRNGLEAFREVIKGIEPRHLESILELAISRTSLFKWVFLQLELAISRTSLFKWVFLQVAKRFGMISDAPRLSLDKLIEFSRDTPVYEETLRELFFDKLDVKGAEKIIRTIRENGIPEVSGPLSFSVDVKFHEIVPQSKRDVIIEAMKKRILSRRVGLICAYCLEWSGVRRIGNLDEGPLMRKGFIWV
;
A
#
# COMPACT_ATOMS: atom_id res chain seq x y z
N ALA A 1 -14.74 18.36 -0.25
CA ALA A 1 -14.29 16.98 -0.49
C ALA A 1 -13.18 17.03 -1.53
N THR A 2 -12.05 16.40 -1.24
CA THR A 2 -10.89 16.34 -2.13
C THR A 2 -11.02 15.10 -3.01
N LYS A 3 -10.80 15.22 -4.32
CA LYS A 3 -10.72 14.09 -5.26
C LYS A 3 -9.31 14.02 -5.81
N ALA A 4 -8.71 12.84 -5.85
CA ALA A 4 -7.40 12.62 -6.46
C ALA A 4 -7.55 11.62 -7.61
N THR A 5 -6.94 11.94 -8.76
CA THR A 5 -6.79 11.09 -9.94
C THR A 5 -5.30 10.93 -10.26
N PRO A 6 -4.89 10.02 -11.16
CA PRO A 6 -3.49 9.88 -11.53
C PRO A 6 -2.82 11.16 -12.05
N TYR A 7 -3.60 12.13 -12.53
CA TYR A 7 -3.08 13.34 -13.19
C TYR A 7 -3.48 14.64 -12.50
N SER A 8 -4.40 14.61 -11.54
CA SER A 8 -4.90 15.82 -10.91
C SER A 8 -5.43 15.57 -9.50
N ILE A 9 -5.28 16.57 -8.64
CA ILE A 9 -5.96 16.63 -7.34
C ILE A 9 -6.89 17.83 -7.36
N GLN A 10 -8.19 17.57 -7.17
CA GLN A 10 -9.23 18.58 -7.16
C GLN A 10 -9.64 18.87 -5.72
N PHE A 11 -9.56 20.15 -5.35
CA PHE A 11 -9.98 20.64 -4.04
C PHE A 11 -11.20 21.52 -4.17
N LYS A 12 -12.23 21.23 -3.35
CA LYS A 12 -13.36 22.13 -3.17
C LYS A 12 -13.13 22.95 -1.90
N THR A 13 -12.72 24.20 -2.08
CA THR A 13 -12.41 25.16 -1.01
C THR A 13 -13.50 26.22 -0.91
N ARG A 14 -13.84 26.64 0.32
CA ARG A 14 -14.79 27.75 0.55
C ARG A 14 -14.14 29.12 0.31
N ASN A 15 -12.83 29.23 0.54
CA ASN A 15 -12.08 30.49 0.55
C ASN A 15 -11.13 30.63 -0.64
N GLY A 16 -11.38 29.88 -1.72
CA GLY A 16 -10.58 29.96 -2.94
C GLY A 16 -9.13 29.46 -2.77
N LEU A 17 -8.27 29.92 -3.69
CA LEU A 17 -6.88 29.48 -3.87
C LEU A 17 -5.96 29.86 -2.69
N GLU A 18 -6.28 30.95 -1.99
CA GLU A 18 -5.45 31.46 -0.88
C GLU A 18 -5.43 30.49 0.30
N ALA A 19 -6.60 29.96 0.68
CA ALA A 19 -6.68 28.94 1.73
C ALA A 19 -5.92 27.66 1.36
N PHE A 20 -5.86 27.31 0.07
CA PHE A 20 -5.04 26.18 -0.38
C PHE A 20 -3.55 26.49 -0.24
N ARG A 21 -3.11 27.70 -0.62
CA ARG A 21 -1.73 28.15 -0.44
C ARG A 21 -1.30 28.15 1.02
N GLU A 22 -2.17 28.60 1.93
CA GLU A 22 -1.90 28.58 3.38
C GLU A 22 -1.68 27.15 3.89
N VAL A 23 -2.55 26.22 3.50
CA VAL A 23 -2.42 24.80 3.89
C VAL A 23 -1.12 24.20 3.37
N ILE A 24 -0.78 24.42 2.09
CA ILE A 24 0.45 23.87 1.50
C ILE A 24 1.71 24.49 2.12
N LYS A 25 1.70 25.80 2.37
CA LYS A 25 2.82 26.48 3.05
C LYS A 25 3.00 25.99 4.48
N GLY A 26 1.91 25.63 5.16
CA GLY A 26 1.92 25.09 6.52
C GLY A 26 2.48 23.66 6.64
N ILE A 27 2.61 22.90 5.56
CA ILE A 27 3.16 21.53 5.59
C ILE A 27 4.68 21.59 5.45
N GLU A 28 5.42 21.39 6.54
CA GLU A 28 6.88 21.23 6.46
C GLU A 28 7.28 19.90 5.81
N PRO A 29 8.17 19.91 4.79
CA PRO A 29 8.63 18.68 4.11
C PRO A 29 9.20 17.63 5.06
N ARG A 30 9.91 18.06 6.11
CA ARG A 30 10.53 17.16 7.10
C ARG A 30 9.51 16.29 7.83
N HIS A 31 8.28 16.81 8.02
CA HIS A 31 7.22 16.03 8.66
C HIS A 31 6.78 14.83 7.81
N LEU A 32 6.98 14.86 6.49
CA LEU A 32 6.64 13.72 5.62
C LEU A 32 7.65 12.59 5.74
N GLU A 33 8.95 12.89 5.85
CA GLU A 33 9.97 11.88 6.14
C GLU A 33 9.70 11.20 7.49
N SER A 34 9.33 11.99 8.51
CA SER A 34 8.92 11.46 9.80
C SER A 34 7.75 10.47 9.65
N ILE A 35 6.75 10.72 8.80
CA ILE A 35 5.62 9.78 8.59
C ILE A 35 6.11 8.40 8.15
N LEU A 36 7.09 8.32 7.26
CA LEU A 36 7.69 7.05 6.85
C LEU A 36 8.44 6.39 8.01
N GLU A 37 9.25 7.15 8.75
CA GLU A 37 9.99 6.63 9.91
C GLU A 37 9.06 6.11 11.00
N LEU A 38 7.91 6.76 11.21
CA LEU A 38 6.89 6.35 12.18
C LEU A 38 6.16 5.09 11.77
N ALA A 39 5.90 4.90 10.48
CA ALA A 39 5.34 3.65 9.97
C ALA A 39 6.28 2.45 10.16
N ILE A 40 7.61 2.68 10.22
CA ILE A 40 8.63 1.63 10.37
C ILE A 40 8.96 1.36 11.85
N SER A 41 9.13 2.41 12.65
CA SER A 41 9.90 2.30 13.89
C SER A 41 9.06 2.03 15.15
N ARG A 42 7.74 2.27 15.12
CA ARG A 42 6.83 2.18 16.30
C ARG A 42 7.43 2.73 17.60
N THR A 43 8.31 3.73 17.50
CA THR A 43 9.03 4.24 18.66
C THR A 43 8.07 5.01 19.56
N SER A 44 8.15 4.75 20.88
CA SER A 44 7.25 5.29 21.92
C SER A 44 7.11 6.83 21.90
N LEU A 45 8.14 7.52 21.40
CA LEU A 45 8.27 8.97 21.40
C LEU A 45 7.36 9.69 20.39
N PHE A 46 6.78 8.99 19.41
CA PHE A 46 5.96 9.62 18.36
C PHE A 46 4.54 9.07 18.25
N LYS A 47 4.08 8.40 19.31
CA LYS A 47 2.73 7.83 19.39
C LYS A 47 1.62 8.85 19.11
N TRP A 48 1.79 10.11 19.50
CA TRP A 48 0.77 11.16 19.33
C TRP A 48 0.61 11.66 17.88
N VAL A 49 1.72 11.89 17.17
CA VAL A 49 1.67 12.32 15.76
C VAL A 49 1.12 11.20 14.90
N PHE A 50 1.56 9.97 15.18
CA PHE A 50 1.05 8.78 14.51
C PHE A 50 -0.45 8.59 14.73
N LEU A 51 -0.95 8.78 15.95
CA LEU A 51 -2.38 8.66 16.26
C LEU A 51 -3.25 9.67 15.48
N GLN A 52 -2.81 10.91 15.34
CA GLN A 52 -3.55 11.91 14.55
C GLN A 52 -3.59 11.54 13.07
N LEU A 53 -2.46 11.09 12.54
CA LEU A 53 -2.37 10.65 11.16
C LEU A 53 -3.22 9.41 10.90
N GLU A 54 -3.16 8.43 11.81
CA GLU A 54 -3.95 7.21 11.77
C GLU A 54 -5.45 7.53 11.72
N LEU A 55 -5.93 8.42 12.58
CA LEU A 55 -7.33 8.86 12.61
C LEU A 55 -7.77 9.57 11.33
N ALA A 56 -6.89 10.38 10.74
CA ALA A 56 -7.17 11.07 9.48
C ALA A 56 -7.23 10.09 8.30
N ILE A 57 -6.26 9.18 8.23
CA ILE A 57 -6.10 8.22 7.14
C ILE A 57 -7.17 7.13 7.20
N SER A 58 -7.51 6.62 8.39
CA SER A 58 -8.45 5.49 8.53
C SER A 58 -9.84 5.78 7.97
N ARG A 59 -10.19 7.07 7.84
CA ARG A 59 -11.46 7.53 7.28
C ARG A 59 -11.44 7.67 5.75
N THR A 60 -10.28 7.60 5.12
CA THR A 60 -10.12 7.77 3.67
C THR A 60 -10.64 6.55 2.90
N SER A 61 -11.16 6.78 1.70
CA SER A 61 -11.59 5.69 0.80
C SER A 61 -10.43 4.78 0.41
N LEU A 62 -9.22 5.32 0.27
CA LEU A 62 -8.01 4.55 -0.03
C LEU A 62 -7.69 3.58 1.11
N PHE A 63 -7.67 4.04 2.36
CA PHE A 63 -7.45 3.15 3.51
C PHE A 63 -8.51 2.05 3.57
N LYS A 64 -9.80 2.40 3.44
CA LYS A 64 -10.90 1.42 3.44
C LYS A 64 -10.72 0.36 2.34
N TRP A 65 -10.28 0.78 1.15
CA TRP A 65 -10.01 -0.14 0.05
C TRP A 65 -8.83 -1.06 0.35
N VAL A 66 -7.69 -0.53 0.83
CA VAL A 66 -6.52 -1.35 1.21
C VAL A 66 -6.90 -2.32 2.33
N PHE A 67 -7.61 -1.85 3.36
CA PHE A 67 -8.08 -2.68 4.47
C PHE A 67 -8.92 -3.85 3.97
N LEU A 68 -9.85 -3.61 3.04
CA LEU A 68 -10.68 -4.67 2.47
C LEU A 68 -9.81 -5.74 1.76
N GLN A 69 -8.79 -5.31 1.00
CA GLN A 69 -7.89 -6.25 0.32
C GLN A 69 -7.06 -7.07 1.32
N VAL A 70 -6.49 -6.41 2.33
CA VAL A 70 -5.71 -7.08 3.38
C VAL A 70 -6.60 -8.05 4.16
N ALA A 71 -7.77 -7.61 4.62
CA ALA A 71 -8.72 -8.43 5.34
C ALA A 71 -9.19 -9.65 4.54
N LYS A 72 -9.33 -9.54 3.21
CA LYS A 72 -9.58 -10.68 2.32
C LYS A 72 -8.41 -11.66 2.30
N ARG A 73 -7.16 -11.18 2.18
CA ARG A 73 -5.95 -12.04 2.20
C ARG A 73 -5.76 -12.76 3.54
N PHE A 74 -6.16 -12.12 4.64
CA PHE A 74 -6.15 -12.71 5.98
C PHE A 74 -7.35 -13.63 6.26
N GLY A 75 -8.30 -13.76 5.33
CA GLY A 75 -9.50 -14.59 5.50
C GLY A 75 -10.54 -14.00 6.47
N MET A 76 -10.38 -12.74 6.88
CA MET A 76 -11.29 -12.07 7.82
C MET A 76 -12.63 -11.69 7.16
N ILE A 77 -12.60 -11.42 5.84
CA ILE A 77 -13.76 -10.97 5.06
C ILE A 77 -13.85 -11.82 3.79
N SER A 78 -15.03 -12.36 3.49
CA SER A 78 -15.36 -12.97 2.19
C SER A 78 -15.92 -11.91 1.22
N ASP A 79 -16.40 -12.28 0.03
CA ASP A 79 -16.80 -11.30 -0.99
C ASP A 79 -17.92 -10.33 -0.60
N ALA A 80 -18.68 -10.64 0.45
CA ALA A 80 -19.66 -9.73 1.05
C ALA A 80 -19.43 -9.59 2.56
N PRO A 81 -18.88 -8.45 3.05
CA PRO A 81 -18.76 -8.22 4.48
C PRO A 81 -20.16 -8.15 5.11
N ARG A 82 -20.42 -9.01 6.11
CA ARG A 82 -21.69 -9.03 6.87
C ARG A 82 -21.87 -7.79 7.78
N LEU A 83 -20.79 -7.08 8.04
CA LEU A 83 -20.73 -5.89 8.90
C LEU A 83 -20.29 -4.67 8.09
N SER A 84 -20.64 -3.48 8.57
CA SER A 84 -20.10 -2.22 8.02
C SER A 84 -18.57 -2.24 8.06
N LEU A 85 -17.94 -1.91 6.94
CA LEU A 85 -16.49 -1.84 6.82
C LEU A 85 -15.88 -0.88 7.85
N ASP A 86 -16.57 0.22 8.18
CA ASP A 86 -16.12 1.17 9.19
C ASP A 86 -16.03 0.56 10.59
N LYS A 87 -17.01 -0.27 10.95
CA LYS A 87 -17.00 -1.00 12.23
C LYS A 87 -15.90 -2.06 12.26
N LEU A 88 -15.71 -2.76 11.14
CA LEU A 88 -14.63 -3.76 11.03
C LEU A 88 -13.26 -3.12 11.21
N ILE A 89 -13.02 -1.97 10.59
CA ILE A 89 -11.79 -1.20 10.76
C ILE A 89 -11.58 -0.81 12.23
N GLU A 90 -12.64 -0.32 12.89
CA GLU A 90 -12.57 0.09 14.29
C GLU A 90 -12.25 -1.08 15.24
N PHE A 91 -12.91 -2.23 15.06
CA PHE A 91 -12.65 -3.43 15.87
C PHE A 91 -11.28 -4.07 15.56
N SER A 92 -10.72 -3.79 14.40
CA SER A 92 -9.43 -4.35 13.99
C SER A 92 -8.24 -3.51 14.43
N ARG A 93 -8.43 -2.39 15.15
CA ARG A 93 -7.30 -1.65 15.72
C ARG A 93 -6.42 -2.57 16.56
N ASP A 94 -5.12 -2.35 16.47
CA ASP A 94 -4.10 -3.16 17.15
C ASP A 94 -4.10 -4.65 16.76
N THR A 95 -4.69 -5.01 15.60
CA THR A 95 -4.58 -6.35 15.02
C THR A 95 -3.56 -6.40 13.88
N PRO A 96 -2.96 -7.56 13.58
CA PRO A 96 -2.06 -7.71 12.44
C PRO A 96 -2.67 -7.26 11.10
N VAL A 97 -4.00 -7.39 10.94
CA VAL A 97 -4.71 -6.94 9.73
C VAL A 97 -4.63 -5.42 9.57
N TYR A 98 -4.85 -4.69 10.65
CA TYR A 98 -4.79 -3.22 10.65
C TYR A 98 -3.36 -2.71 10.50
N GLU A 99 -2.42 -3.35 11.19
CA GLU A 99 -0.99 -3.05 11.07
C GLU A 99 -0.48 -3.26 9.64
N GLU A 100 -0.85 -4.38 9.01
CA GLU A 100 -0.50 -4.66 7.62
C GLU A 100 -1.19 -3.69 6.66
N THR A 101 -2.40 -3.25 6.96
CA THR A 101 -3.10 -2.23 6.18
C THR A 101 -2.34 -0.91 6.17
N LEU A 102 -1.87 -0.45 7.34
CA LEU A 102 -1.06 0.76 7.45
C LEU A 102 0.26 0.58 6.71
N ARG A 103 0.93 -0.55 6.88
CA ARG A 103 2.17 -0.87 6.17
C ARG A 103 1.95 -0.81 4.65
N GLU A 104 1.02 -1.57 4.09
CA GLU A 104 0.77 -1.58 2.64
C GLU A 104 0.38 -0.18 2.13
N LEU A 105 -0.42 0.57 2.90
CA LEU A 105 -0.77 1.93 2.51
C LEU A 105 0.45 2.84 2.40
N PHE A 106 1.31 2.88 3.42
CA PHE A 106 2.48 3.78 3.45
C PHE A 106 3.62 3.33 2.53
N PHE A 107 3.83 2.03 2.36
CA PHE A 107 4.95 1.50 1.55
C PHE A 107 4.59 1.26 0.09
N ASP A 108 3.36 0.84 -0.21
CA ASP A 108 2.99 0.40 -1.56
C ASP A 108 2.05 1.37 -2.26
N LYS A 109 1.20 2.11 -1.53
CA LYS A 109 0.18 2.98 -2.16
C LYS A 109 0.52 4.46 -2.14
N LEU A 110 1.27 4.93 -1.15
CA LEU A 110 1.60 6.35 -0.99
C LEU A 110 3.06 6.62 -1.37
N ASP A 111 3.28 7.57 -2.28
CA ASP A 111 4.62 8.07 -2.60
C ASP A 111 4.94 9.31 -1.74
N VAL A 112 5.34 9.05 -0.50
CA VAL A 112 5.66 10.11 0.46
C VAL A 112 6.89 10.93 0.03
N LYS A 113 7.88 10.29 -0.60
CA LYS A 113 9.09 10.96 -1.12
C LYS A 113 8.76 11.87 -2.30
N GLY A 114 7.92 11.40 -3.22
CA GLY A 114 7.40 12.21 -4.32
C GLY A 114 6.59 13.40 -3.82
N ALA A 115 5.72 13.18 -2.83
CA ALA A 115 4.95 14.27 -2.20
C ALA A 115 5.86 15.32 -1.56
N GLU A 116 6.91 14.90 -0.85
CA GLU A 116 7.88 15.82 -0.25
C GLU A 116 8.59 16.68 -1.31
N LYS A 117 9.06 16.05 -2.39
CA LYS A 117 9.69 16.76 -3.51
C LYS A 117 8.75 17.79 -4.14
N ILE A 118 7.48 17.45 -4.30
CA ILE A 118 6.46 18.36 -4.85
C ILE A 118 6.25 19.55 -3.91
N ILE A 119 6.08 19.32 -2.60
CA ILE A 119 5.89 20.40 -1.63
C ILE A 119 7.11 21.31 -1.59
N ARG A 120 8.32 20.75 -1.64
CA ARG A 120 9.57 21.53 -1.70
C ARG A 120 9.63 22.40 -2.96
N THR A 121 9.31 21.81 -4.11
CA THR A 121 9.28 22.52 -5.40
C THR A 121 8.25 23.66 -5.39
N ILE A 122 7.06 23.42 -4.84
CA ILE A 122 6.00 24.45 -4.70
C ILE A 122 6.45 25.58 -3.78
N ARG A 123 7.20 25.26 -2.73
CA ARG A 123 7.70 26.27 -1.77
C ARG A 123 8.79 27.15 -2.39
N GLU A 124 9.70 26.55 -3.16
CA GLU A 124 10.81 27.24 -3.82
C GLU A 124 10.35 28.07 -5.03
N ASN A 125 9.48 27.50 -5.88
CA ASN A 125 9.12 28.09 -7.18
C ASN A 125 7.70 28.68 -7.23
N GLY A 126 6.93 28.54 -6.15
CA GLY A 126 5.52 28.90 -6.12
C GLY A 126 4.62 27.88 -6.85
N ILE A 127 3.30 28.12 -6.80
CA ILE A 127 2.32 27.35 -7.57
C ILE A 127 2.11 28.10 -8.88
N PRO A 128 2.53 27.55 -10.04
CA PRO A 128 2.25 28.18 -11.33
C PRO A 128 0.74 28.21 -11.56
N GLU A 129 0.21 29.40 -11.82
CA GLU A 129 -1.21 29.61 -12.04
C GLU A 129 -1.49 29.53 -13.54
N VAL A 130 -2.12 28.43 -13.96
CA VAL A 130 -2.50 28.23 -15.36
C VAL A 130 -4.01 28.42 -15.47
N SER A 131 -4.42 29.52 -16.10
CA SER A 131 -5.81 29.79 -16.45
C SER A 131 -6.12 29.25 -17.84
N GLY A 132 -7.03 28.27 -17.92
CA GLY A 132 -7.44 27.64 -19.17
C GLY A 132 -8.53 26.58 -18.91
N PRO A 133 -9.19 26.07 -19.96
CA PRO A 133 -10.14 24.99 -19.80
C PRO A 133 -9.42 23.79 -19.19
N LEU A 134 -9.73 23.47 -17.92
CA LEU A 134 -9.31 22.24 -17.29
C LEU A 134 -9.86 21.09 -18.14
N SER A 135 -8.98 20.41 -18.88
CA SER A 135 -9.34 19.17 -19.56
C SER A 135 -9.95 18.24 -18.51
N PHE A 136 -11.24 17.92 -18.64
CA PHE A 136 -11.97 17.07 -17.70
C PHE A 136 -11.15 15.80 -17.47
N SER A 137 -10.56 15.68 -16.29
CA SER A 137 -9.96 14.43 -15.84
C SER A 137 -11.09 13.43 -15.73
N VAL A 138 -11.11 12.44 -16.63
CA VAL A 138 -12.01 11.29 -16.58
C VAL A 138 -11.99 10.75 -15.15
N ASP A 139 -13.17 10.58 -14.54
CA ASP A 139 -13.34 10.07 -13.18
C ASP A 139 -12.94 8.58 -13.20
N VAL A 140 -11.63 8.31 -13.21
CA VAL A 140 -11.10 6.94 -13.16
C VAL A 140 -11.25 6.49 -11.71
N LYS A 141 -12.44 5.98 -11.37
CA LYS A 141 -12.61 5.22 -10.13
C LYS A 141 -11.57 4.11 -10.17
N PHE A 142 -10.81 3.94 -9.08
CA PHE A 142 -10.00 2.76 -8.80
C PHE A 142 -10.94 1.53 -8.63
N HIS A 143 -11.63 1.15 -9.69
CA HIS A 143 -12.09 -0.21 -9.87
C HIS A 143 -11.00 -0.88 -10.69
N GLU A 144 -10.54 -2.02 -10.18
CA GLU A 144 -9.67 -2.93 -10.90
C GLU A 144 -10.23 -3.15 -12.31
N ILE A 145 -9.64 -2.49 -13.31
CA ILE A 145 -9.83 -2.88 -14.71
C ILE A 145 -8.88 -4.06 -14.96
N VAL A 146 -9.07 -5.12 -14.18
CA VAL A 146 -8.74 -6.46 -14.63
C VAL A 146 -10.09 -7.11 -14.82
N PRO A 147 -10.64 -7.14 -16.05
CA PRO A 147 -11.86 -7.90 -16.31
C PRO A 147 -11.65 -9.31 -15.77
N GLN A 148 -12.65 -9.86 -15.08
CA GLN A 148 -12.52 -11.16 -14.40
C GLN A 148 -11.96 -12.25 -15.33
N SER A 149 -12.24 -12.15 -16.62
CA SER A 149 -11.71 -13.00 -17.69
C SER A 149 -10.19 -13.00 -17.87
N LYS A 150 -9.44 -12.07 -17.27
CA LYS A 150 -7.97 -12.02 -17.30
C LYS A 150 -7.31 -12.47 -16.00
N ARG A 151 -8.06 -12.73 -14.93
CA ARG A 151 -7.47 -13.15 -13.65
C ARG A 151 -6.80 -14.52 -13.77
N ASP A 152 -7.43 -15.46 -14.45
CA ASP A 152 -6.86 -16.80 -14.67
C ASP A 152 -5.57 -16.74 -15.47
N VAL A 153 -5.50 -15.85 -16.48
CA VAL A 153 -4.28 -15.63 -17.28
C VAL A 153 -3.14 -15.09 -16.41
N ILE A 154 -3.45 -14.14 -15.51
CA ILE A 154 -2.46 -13.57 -14.58
C ILE A 154 -2.00 -14.62 -13.56
N ILE A 155 -2.93 -15.39 -12.98
CA ILE A 155 -2.63 -16.47 -12.03
C ILE A 155 -1.76 -17.53 -12.70
N GLU A 156 -2.09 -17.95 -13.93
CA GLU A 156 -1.32 -18.96 -14.67
C GLU A 156 0.08 -18.44 -15.04
N ALA A 157 0.19 -17.19 -15.48
CA ALA A 157 1.48 -16.55 -15.74
C ALA A 157 2.35 -16.46 -14.47
N MET A 158 1.74 -16.13 -13.33
CA MET A 158 2.41 -16.05 -12.04
C MET A 158 2.84 -17.44 -11.55
N LYS A 159 1.97 -18.45 -11.66
CA LYS A 159 2.28 -19.86 -11.36
C LYS A 159 3.46 -20.34 -12.19
N LYS A 160 3.43 -20.12 -13.51
CA LYS A 160 4.53 -20.47 -14.43
C LYS A 160 5.84 -19.77 -14.04
N ARG A 161 5.78 -18.50 -13.63
CA ARG A 161 6.96 -17.77 -13.14
C ARG A 161 7.52 -18.37 -11.84
N ILE A 162 6.67 -18.78 -10.90
CA ILE A 162 7.11 -19.39 -9.65
C ILE A 162 7.73 -20.76 -9.93
N LEU A 163 7.04 -21.62 -10.67
CA LEU A 163 7.50 -22.99 -10.98
C LEU A 163 8.80 -23.00 -11.81
N SER A 164 9.06 -21.96 -12.59
CA SER A 164 10.30 -21.82 -13.37
C SER A 164 11.50 -21.27 -12.58
N ARG A 165 11.29 -20.74 -11.36
CA ARG A 165 12.41 -20.31 -10.52
C ARG A 165 13.28 -21.50 -10.12
N ARG A 166 14.59 -21.26 -10.08
CA ARG A 166 15.58 -22.19 -9.54
C ARG A 166 15.92 -21.75 -8.12
N VAL A 167 15.94 -22.70 -7.20
CA VAL A 167 16.30 -22.48 -5.79
C VAL A 167 17.47 -23.38 -5.42
N GLY A 168 18.30 -22.89 -4.50
CA GLY A 168 19.33 -23.69 -3.86
C GLY A 168 18.71 -24.53 -2.76
N LEU A 169 18.98 -25.82 -2.77
CA LEU A 169 18.62 -26.73 -1.70
C LEU A 169 19.90 -27.14 -1.00
N ILE A 170 19.88 -27.10 0.34
CA ILE A 170 20.97 -27.58 1.18
C ILE A 170 20.38 -28.53 2.21
N CYS A 171 21.06 -29.66 2.44
CA CYS A 171 20.69 -30.58 3.49
C CYS A 171 20.90 -29.92 4.86
N ALA A 172 19.82 -29.70 5.58
CA ALA A 172 19.81 -29.13 6.93
C ALA A 172 20.42 -30.05 8.00
N TYR A 173 20.58 -31.35 7.69
CA TYR A 173 21.12 -32.33 8.64
C TYR A 173 22.65 -32.43 8.57
N CYS A 174 23.22 -32.62 7.38
CA CYS A 174 24.67 -32.81 7.22
C CYS A 174 25.38 -31.66 6.50
N LEU A 175 24.65 -30.72 5.86
CA LEU A 175 25.20 -29.60 5.08
C LEU A 175 26.13 -29.99 3.91
N GLU A 176 26.48 -31.26 3.75
CA GLU A 176 27.36 -31.77 2.68
C GLU A 176 26.67 -31.87 1.32
N TRP A 177 25.34 -32.01 1.31
CA TRP A 177 24.56 -32.06 0.07
C TRP A 177 24.01 -30.68 -0.24
N SER A 178 24.31 -30.19 -1.45
CA SER A 178 23.68 -29.01 -2.03
C SER A 178 23.31 -29.26 -3.49
N GLY A 179 22.26 -28.60 -3.96
CA GLY A 179 21.82 -28.75 -5.34
C GLY A 179 20.85 -27.65 -5.76
N VAL A 180 20.93 -27.24 -7.03
CA VAL A 180 19.98 -26.29 -7.61
C VAL A 180 18.87 -27.06 -8.32
N ARG A 181 17.61 -26.74 -8.00
CA ARG A 181 16.43 -27.37 -8.61
C ARG A 181 15.40 -26.32 -8.99
N ARG A 182 14.60 -26.62 -10.02
CA ARG A 182 13.43 -25.80 -10.36
C ARG A 182 12.31 -26.13 -9.39
N ILE A 183 11.58 -25.12 -8.94
CA ILE A 183 10.47 -25.27 -7.99
C ILE A 183 9.41 -26.23 -8.54
N GLY A 184 9.08 -26.15 -9.83
CA GLY A 184 8.09 -27.04 -10.44
C GLY A 184 8.48 -28.50 -10.57
N ASN A 185 9.73 -28.86 -10.27
CA ASN A 185 10.21 -30.24 -10.27
C ASN A 185 10.42 -30.78 -8.84
N LEU A 186 9.93 -30.06 -7.82
CA LEU A 186 9.97 -30.51 -6.43
C LEU A 186 8.69 -31.26 -6.11
N ASP A 187 8.83 -32.41 -5.44
CA ASP A 187 7.68 -33.18 -4.95
C ASP A 187 6.97 -32.42 -3.82
N GLU A 188 5.63 -32.40 -3.84
CA GLU A 188 4.80 -31.68 -2.85
C GLU A 188 4.72 -32.39 -1.47
N GLY A 189 5.29 -33.59 -1.36
CA GLY A 189 5.37 -34.34 -0.10
C GLY A 189 6.53 -33.88 0.79
N PRO A 190 6.50 -34.19 2.10
CA PRO A 190 7.68 -33.99 2.92
C PRO A 190 8.83 -34.80 2.32
N LEU A 191 9.90 -34.11 1.90
CA LEU A 191 11.22 -34.71 1.65
C LEU A 191 11.85 -35.20 2.98
N MET A 192 11.05 -35.82 3.84
CA MET A 192 11.50 -36.46 5.07
C MET A 192 12.09 -37.82 4.73
N ARG A 193 13.29 -37.74 4.15
CA ARG A 193 14.40 -38.56 4.65
C ARG A 193 15.61 -37.72 5.07
N LYS A 194 15.78 -36.48 4.61
CA LYS A 194 16.79 -35.54 5.11
C LYS A 194 16.29 -34.10 4.93
N GLY A 195 16.14 -33.35 6.02
CA GLY A 195 15.59 -31.99 6.00
C GLY A 195 16.33 -31.07 5.05
N PHE A 196 15.62 -30.22 4.32
CA PHE A 196 16.17 -29.20 3.43
C PHE A 196 15.71 -27.82 3.90
N ILE A 197 16.62 -26.84 3.86
CA ILE A 197 16.30 -25.42 4.07
C ILE A 197 16.43 -24.71 2.72
N TRP A 198 15.47 -23.83 2.43
CA TRP A 198 15.47 -22.97 1.25
C TRP A 198 16.43 -21.80 1.49
N VAL A 199 17.40 -21.61 0.60
CA VAL A 199 18.29 -20.43 0.55
C VAL A 199 18.11 -19.72 -0.78
#